data_AF-A0A2S9G181-F1
#
_entry.id   AF-A0A2S9G181-F1
#
_cell.length_a   1.000
_cell.length_b   1.000
_cell.length_c   1.000
_cell.angle_alpha   90.00
_cell.angle_beta   90.00
_cell.angle_gamma   90.00
#
_symmetry.space_group_name_H-M   'P 1'
#
loop_
_entity.id
_entity.type
_entity.pdbx_description
1 polymer ?
#
loop_
_entity_poly.entity_id
_entity_poly.type
_entity_poly.pdbx_seq_one_letter_code
_entity_poly.pdbx_strand_id
1 'polypeptide(L)'
;FGRRRVPRVLRELPVLDFSRDPDIGDYRRLVVLGSHRDLAAVLTRLLRSDRLDVEVAHVRRSWQARGARTAPATRIPLVRDETG
;
A
#
# COMPACT_ATOMS: atom_id res chain seq x y z
N PHE A 1 -10.96 2.59 2.82
CA PHE A 1 -10.13 3.71 3.30
C PHE A 1 -10.83 5.03 2.97
N GLY A 2 -11.10 5.92 3.92
CA GLY A 2 -11.86 7.13 3.55
C GLY A 2 -12.09 8.09 4.69
N ARG A 3 -11.59 9.32 4.50
CA ARG A 3 -11.83 10.63 5.18
C ARG A 3 -10.58 11.52 5.06
N ARG A 4 -9.42 10.94 4.71
CA ARG A 4 -8.19 11.71 4.47
C ARG A 4 -8.15 12.28 3.06
N ARG A 5 -7.79 13.56 2.97
CA ARG A 5 -7.58 14.27 1.72
C ARG A 5 -6.41 13.63 0.96
N VAL A 6 -6.68 13.14 -0.26
CA VAL A 6 -5.64 12.61 -1.15
C VAL A 6 -4.68 13.76 -1.53
N PRO A 7 -3.37 13.63 -1.23
CA PRO A 7 -2.36 14.58 -1.65
C PRO A 7 -2.39 14.80 -3.16
N ARG A 8 -2.19 16.04 -3.63
CA ARG A 8 -2.31 16.41 -5.05
C ARG A 8 -1.51 15.49 -5.98
N VAL A 9 -0.30 15.11 -5.57
CA VAL A 9 0.61 14.25 -6.33
C VAL A 9 0.10 12.81 -6.55
N LEU A 10 -0.94 12.38 -5.81
CA LEU A 10 -1.54 11.05 -5.94
C LEU A 10 -2.93 11.07 -6.57
N ARG A 11 -3.50 12.25 -6.88
CA ARG A 11 -4.89 12.36 -7.36
C ARG A 11 -5.11 11.83 -8.77
N GLU A 12 -4.05 11.77 -9.57
CA GLU A 12 -4.07 11.25 -10.94
C GLU A 12 -3.94 9.71 -10.96
N LEU A 13 -3.71 9.08 -9.81
CA LEU A 13 -3.57 7.63 -9.70
C LEU A 13 -4.93 6.97 -9.45
N PRO A 14 -5.15 5.75 -9.96
CA PRO A 14 -6.30 4.95 -9.59
C PRO A 14 -6.41 4.77 -8.08
N VAL A 15 -7.62 4.89 -7.54
CA VAL A 15 -7.91 4.61 -6.14
C VAL A 15 -8.55 3.23 -6.06
N LEU A 16 -7.87 2.31 -5.38
CA LEU A 16 -8.36 0.95 -5.18
C LEU A 16 -9.18 0.86 -3.91
N ASP A 17 -10.32 0.19 -4.00
CA ASP A 17 -11.08 -0.23 -2.83
C ASP A 17 -10.81 -1.71 -2.57
N PHE A 18 -9.82 -1.99 -1.72
CA PHE A 18 -9.44 -3.36 -1.33
C PHE A 18 -10.57 -4.19 -0.69
N SER A 19 -11.71 -3.58 -0.33
CA SER A 19 -12.89 -4.33 0.11
C SER A 19 -13.74 -4.85 -1.05
N ARG A 20 -13.58 -4.30 -2.26
CA ARG A 20 -14.39 -4.58 -3.45
C ARG A 20 -13.56 -5.12 -4.62
N ASP A 21 -12.29 -4.74 -4.71
CA ASP A 21 -11.38 -5.14 -5.78
C ASP A 21 -10.58 -6.39 -5.35
N PRO A 22 -10.88 -7.58 -5.89
CA PRO A 22 -10.17 -8.80 -5.53
C PRO A 22 -8.80 -8.90 -6.21
N ASP A 23 -8.60 -8.19 -7.32
CA ASP A 23 -7.43 -8.38 -8.16
C ASP A 23 -6.48 -7.17 -8.10
N ILE A 24 -5.31 -7.42 -7.50
CA ILE A 24 -4.23 -6.44 -7.36
C ILE A 24 -3.22 -6.64 -8.53
N GLY A 25 -3.46 -7.63 -9.40
CA GLY A 25 -2.49 -8.17 -10.34
C GLY A 25 -1.90 -7.16 -11.33
N ASP A 26 -2.66 -6.12 -11.68
CA ASP A 26 -2.26 -5.12 -12.67
C ASP A 26 -1.37 -4.00 -12.10
N TYR A 27 -1.23 -3.90 -10.77
CA TYR A 27 -0.50 -2.82 -10.12
C TYR A 27 0.87 -3.27 -9.62
N ARG A 28 1.93 -2.65 -10.15
CA ARG A 28 3.31 -2.89 -9.67
C ARG A 28 3.63 -2.16 -8.36
N ARG A 29 2.87 -1.12 -8.01
CA ARG A 29 3.09 -0.30 -6.81
C ARG A 29 1.77 0.17 -6.21
N LEU A 30 1.69 0.10 -4.88
CA LEU A 30 0.58 0.58 -4.06
C LEU A 30 1.04 1.64 -3.08
N VAL A 31 0.28 2.74 -2.99
CA VAL A 31 0.49 3.79 -1.99
C VAL A 31 -0.64 3.75 -0.98
N VAL A 32 -0.35 3.35 0.25
CA VAL A 32 -1.32 3.24 1.34
C VAL A 32 -1.37 4.53 2.13
N LEU A 33 -2.46 5.28 1.99
CA LEU A 33 -2.72 6.49 2.77
C LEU A 33 -3.48 6.12 4.05
N GLY A 34 -2.81 6.07 5.19
CA GLY A 34 -3.46 5.51 6.37
C GLY A 34 -2.63 5.37 7.64
N SER A 35 -3.22 4.67 8.60
CA SER A 35 -2.58 4.15 9.81
C SER A 35 -1.79 2.87 9.51
N HIS A 36 -1.11 2.32 10.52
CA HIS A 36 -0.48 0.99 10.39
C HIS A 36 -1.51 -0.13 10.22
N ARG A 37 -2.73 0.02 10.75
CA ARG A 37 -3.81 -0.95 10.54
C ARG A 37 -4.19 -1.05 9.06
N ASP A 38 -4.20 0.09 8.39
CA ASP A 38 -4.49 0.18 6.95
C ASP A 38 -3.39 -0.52 6.13
N LEU A 39 -2.13 -0.28 6.48
CA LEU A 39 -0.99 -0.96 5.87
C LEU A 39 -1.02 -2.47 6.14
N ALA A 40 -1.27 -2.88 7.39
CA ALA A 40 -1.33 -4.29 7.77
C ALA A 40 -2.41 -5.04 6.99
N ALA A 41 -3.60 -4.44 6.80
CA ALA A 41 -4.67 -5.04 6.01
C ALA A 41 -4.24 -5.28 4.55
N VAL A 42 -3.54 -4.32 3.94
CA VAL A 42 -2.99 -4.47 2.58
C VAL A 42 -1.93 -5.57 2.53
N LEU A 43 -0.98 -5.57 3.46
CA LEU A 43 0.07 -6.61 3.52
C LEU A 43 -0.52 -8.01 3.73
N THR A 44 -1.49 -8.17 4.63
CA THR A 44 -2.19 -9.44 4.83
C THR A 44 -2.88 -9.92 3.55
N ARG A 45 -3.48 -9.00 2.78
CA ARG A 45 -4.13 -9.35 1.51
C ARG A 45 -3.12 -9.77 0.44
N LEU A 46 -2.00 -9.06 0.32
CA LEU A 46 -0.90 -9.41 -0.60
C LEU A 46 -0.31 -10.78 -0.26
N LEU A 47 -0.07 -11.05 1.03
CA LEU A 47 0.37 -12.37 1.51
C LEU A 47 -0.61 -13.48 1.13
N ARG A 48 -1.93 -13.25 1.28
CA ARG A 48 -2.97 -14.23 0.91
C ARG A 48 -3.13 -14.44 -0.59
N SER A 49 -2.63 -13.52 -1.41
CA SER A 49 -2.70 -13.59 -2.88
C SER A 49 -1.36 -13.93 -3.52
N ASP A 50 -0.34 -14.22 -2.72
CA ASP A 50 1.03 -14.47 -3.18
C ASP A 50 1.62 -13.33 -4.05
N ARG A 51 1.18 -12.09 -3.81
CA ARG A 51 1.60 -10.89 -4.56
C ARG A 51 2.64 -10.07 -3.80
N LEU A 52 3.74 -10.72 -3.40
CA LEU A 52 4.88 -10.07 -2.73
C LEU A 52 5.84 -9.35 -3.68
N ASP A 53 5.58 -9.44 -4.99
CA ASP A 53 6.23 -8.67 -6.05
C ASP A 53 5.78 -7.20 -6.08
N VAL A 54 4.66 -6.88 -5.44
CA VAL A 54 4.07 -5.54 -5.43
C VAL A 54 4.80 -4.61 -4.45
N GLU A 55 5.27 -3.47 -4.95
CA GLU A 55 5.89 -2.45 -4.11
C GLU A 55 4.84 -1.73 -3.25
N VAL A 56 5.12 -1.55 -1.95
CA VAL A 56 4.17 -0.89 -1.03
C VAL A 56 4.83 0.31 -0.36
N ALA A 57 4.19 1.47 -0.45
CA ALA A 57 4.61 2.68 0.25
C ALA A 57 3.53 3.15 1.25
N HIS A 58 3.91 3.37 2.50
CA HIS A 58 3.00 3.89 3.54
C HIS A 58 3.13 5.40 3.69
N VAL A 59 2.01 6.12 3.56
CA VAL A 59 1.97 7.58 3.67
C VAL A 59 1.07 7.98 4.83
N ARG A 60 1.69 8.54 5.87
CA ARG A 60 0.98 9.09 7.05
C ARG A 60 0.82 10.60 6.97
N ARG A 61 1.68 11.27 6.20
CA ARG A 61 1.72 12.73 6.05
C ARG A 61 1.83 13.12 4.57
N SER A 62 1.18 14.22 4.18
CA SER A 62 1.06 14.63 2.78
C SER A 62 2.41 14.89 2.10
N TRP A 63 3.42 15.36 2.83
CA TRP A 63 4.77 15.60 2.29
C TRP A 63 5.53 14.32 1.94
N GLN A 64 5.15 13.16 2.51
CA GLN A 64 5.74 11.86 2.16
C GLN A 64 5.23 11.34 0.81
N ALA A 65 4.11 11.87 0.31
CA ALA A 65 3.42 11.35 -0.86
C ALA A 65 4.26 11.42 -2.15
N ARG A 66 5.11 12.46 -2.28
CA ARG A 66 6.03 12.57 -3.42
C ARG A 66 7.05 11.44 -3.39
N GLY A 67 7.70 11.23 -2.25
CA GLY A 67 8.65 10.14 -2.05
C GLY A 67 8.00 8.78 -2.26
N ALA A 68 6.81 8.53 -1.71
CA ALA A 68 6.08 7.29 -1.92
C ALA A 68 5.80 6.98 -3.40
N ARG A 69 5.59 8.02 -4.22
CA ARG A 69 5.34 7.88 -5.66
C ARG A 69 6.61 7.62 -6.46
N THR A 70 7.75 8.23 -6.10
CA THR A 70 8.92 8.29 -7.00
C THR A 70 10.19 7.68 -6.44
N ALA A 71 10.28 7.45 -5.13
CA ALA A 71 11.48 6.86 -4.53
C ALA A 71 11.63 5.39 -4.95
N PRO A 72 12.88 4.90 -5.08
CA PRO A 72 13.14 3.48 -5.32
C PRO A 72 12.56 2.65 -4.17
N ALA A 73 12.03 1.47 -4.50
CA ALA A 73 11.58 0.52 -3.50
C ALA A 73 12.78 -0.21 -2.87
N THR A 74 12.70 -0.43 -1.56
CA THR A 74 13.66 -1.26 -0.83
C THR A 74 12.99 -2.58 -0.48
N ARG A 75 13.64 -3.70 -0.78
CA ARG A 75 13.14 -5.02 -0.37
C ARG A 75 13.34 -5.20 1.13
N ILE A 76 12.24 -5.49 1.82
CA ILE A 76 12.25 -5.75 3.27
C ILE A 76 11.80 -7.21 3.46
N PRO A 77 12.58 -8.05 4.16
CA PRO A 77 12.14 -9.39 4.48
C PRO A 77 10.90 -9.33 5.37
N LEU A 78 9.81 -9.95 4.94
CA LEU A 78 8.62 -10.14 5.76
C LEU A 78 8.81 -11.41 6.59
N VAL A 79 9.06 -11.23 7.88
CA VAL A 79 9.12 -12.33 8.83
C VAL A 79 7.68 -12.66 9.24
N ARG A 80 7.27 -13.90 9.02
CA ARG A 80 6.03 -14.42 9.60
C ARG A 80 6.31 -14.69 11.06
N ASP A 81 5.67 -13.94 11.95
CA ASP A 81 5.73 -14.24 13.37
C ASP A 81 4.78 -15.42 13.64
N GLU A 82 5.35 -16.55 14.06
CA GLU A 82 4.62 -17.81 14.31
C GLU A 82 4.21 -17.92 15.80
N THR A 83 4.25 -16.82 16.53
CA THR A 83 3.90 -16.78 17.96
C THR A 83 2.39 -16.71 18.12
N GLY A 84 1.78 -17.88 18.29
CA GLY A 84 0.42 -18.08 18.80
C GLY A 84 0.46 -18.72 20.18
#